data_AF-A0A848N5K9-F1
#
_entry.id   AF-A0A848N5K9-F1
#
_cell.length_a   1.000
_cell.length_b   1.000
_cell.length_c   1.000
_cell.angle_alpha   90.00
_cell.angle_beta   90.00
_cell.angle_gamma   90.00
#
_symmetry.space_group_name_H-M   'P 1'
#
loop_
_entity.id
_entity.type
_entity.pdbx_description
1 polymer ?
#
loop_
_entity_poly.entity_id
_entity_poly.type
_entity_poly.pdbx_seq_one_letter_code
_entity_poly.pdbx_strand_id
1 'polypeptide(L)'
;MKKILLLIISLVLLVGCTKNTIIEKIELNRILNAVLKYESERSTFSKKHQFLINPKLQKLKIYVPSQKEILGEEPGPPPFFNKNIIHLLDLKGTKFKNRKSDSLNLLKQNSYIFDSLNIDTKINSNIKIANIEEIDQRIELHQFSNPVYFDKNYVYIEVIYYKSVFGIGFGYLLEKEKNGNWTIKKVINTFIT
;
A
#
# COMPACT_ATOMS: atom_id res chain seq x y z
N MET A 1 -21.45 16.73 37.10
CA MET A 1 -20.55 15.56 36.98
C MET A 1 -20.70 14.81 35.64
N LYS A 2 -21.89 14.33 35.23
CA LYS A 2 -22.08 13.61 33.95
C LYS A 2 -21.57 14.36 32.70
N LYS A 3 -21.80 15.68 32.60
CA LYS A 3 -21.33 16.52 31.47
C LYS A 3 -19.79 16.64 31.38
N ILE A 4 -19.11 16.68 32.52
CA ILE A 4 -17.64 16.77 32.59
C ILE A 4 -17.01 15.43 32.20
N LEU A 5 -17.59 14.31 32.66
CA LEU A 5 -17.15 12.97 32.27
C LEU A 5 -17.28 12.73 30.75
N LEU A 6 -18.38 13.18 30.14
CA LEU A 6 -18.58 13.12 28.68
C LEU A 6 -17.55 13.97 27.91
N LEU A 7 -17.21 15.17 28.41
CA LEU A 7 -16.16 16.00 27.83
C LEU A 7 -14.79 15.34 27.91
N ILE A 8 -14.45 14.71 29.04
CA ILE A 8 -13.19 14.00 29.22
C ILE A 8 -13.11 12.77 28.30
N ILE A 9 -14.19 11.98 28.21
CA ILE A 9 -14.25 10.82 27.31
C ILE A 9 -14.10 11.26 25.84
N SER A 10 -14.78 12.33 25.43
CA SER A 10 -14.66 12.91 24.09
C SER A 10 -13.22 13.35 23.80
N LEU A 11 -12.57 14.05 24.76
CA LEU A 11 -11.19 14.50 24.61
C LEU A 11 -10.20 13.33 24.49
N VAL A 12 -10.36 12.28 25.31
CA VAL A 12 -9.52 11.08 25.25
C VAL A 12 -9.69 10.33 23.92
N LEU A 13 -10.92 10.24 23.41
CA LEU A 13 -11.21 9.63 22.10
C LEU A 13 -10.62 10.45 20.94
N LEU A 14 -10.72 11.78 20.98
CA LEU A 14 -10.16 12.68 19.96
C LEU A 14 -8.61 12.62 19.94
N VAL A 15 -7.96 12.62 21.11
CA VAL A 15 -6.50 12.53 21.22
C VAL A 15 -5.99 11.15 20.80
N GLY A 16 -6.73 10.08 21.11
CA GLY A 16 -6.40 8.71 20.66
C GLY A 16 -6.46 8.55 19.14
N CYS A 17 -7.50 9.09 18.49
CA CYS A 17 -7.67 9.02 17.03
C CYS A 17 -6.56 9.76 16.27
N THR A 18 -6.23 10.99 16.68
CA THR A 18 -5.21 11.82 15.99
C THR A 18 -3.82 11.18 16.01
N LYS A 19 -3.43 10.55 17.11
CA LYS A 19 -2.13 9.86 17.24
C LYS A 19 -2.02 8.67 16.28
N ASN A 20 -3.09 7.88 16.13
CA ASN A 20 -3.11 6.75 15.20
C ASN A 20 -2.94 7.22 13.74
N THR A 21 -3.63 8.29 13.33
CA THR A 21 -3.52 8.82 11.97
C THR A 21 -2.10 9.31 11.66
N ILE A 22 -1.41 9.91 12.62
CA ILE A 22 -0.02 10.37 12.45
C ILE A 22 0.93 9.18 12.28
N ILE A 23 0.78 8.14 13.12
CA ILE A 23 1.60 6.93 13.04
C ILE A 23 1.45 6.26 11.68
N GLU A 24 0.21 6.09 11.21
CA GLU A 24 -0.04 5.44 9.93
C GLU A 24 0.48 6.26 8.73
N LYS A 25 0.48 7.60 8.80
CA LYS A 25 1.11 8.46 7.77
C LYS A 25 2.63 8.28 7.70
N ILE A 26 3.28 8.17 8.86
CA ILE A 26 4.72 7.91 8.93
C ILE A 26 5.03 6.51 8.37
N GLU A 27 4.22 5.51 8.72
CA GLU A 27 4.38 4.15 8.20
C GLU A 27 4.19 4.10 6.68
N LEU A 28 3.18 4.77 6.12
CA LEU A 28 3.01 4.89 4.68
C LEU A 28 4.27 5.49 4.02
N ASN A 29 4.80 6.59 4.56
CA ASN A 29 6.00 7.21 4.02
C ASN A 29 7.23 6.27 4.07
N ARG A 30 7.38 5.46 5.12
CA ARG A 30 8.46 4.46 5.21
C ARG A 30 8.30 3.33 4.20
N ILE A 31 7.06 2.88 3.96
CA ILE A 31 6.76 1.85 2.95
C ILE A 31 7.13 2.39 1.56
N LEU A 32 6.70 3.61 1.23
CA LEU A 32 7.03 4.25 -0.05
C LEU A 32 8.54 4.40 -0.22
N ASN A 33 9.23 4.85 0.82
CA ASN A 33 10.68 4.99 0.80
C ASN A 33 11.38 3.67 0.45
N ALA A 34 10.94 2.57 1.06
CA ALA A 34 11.49 1.25 0.81
C ALA A 34 11.30 0.81 -0.65
N VAL A 35 10.11 1.03 -1.23
CA VAL A 35 9.84 0.71 -2.64
C VAL A 35 10.70 1.57 -3.57
N LEU A 36 10.73 2.89 -3.38
CA LEU A 36 11.48 3.80 -4.25
C LEU A 36 13.00 3.60 -4.14
N LYS A 37 13.50 3.32 -2.94
CA LYS A 37 14.90 2.96 -2.73
C LYS A 37 15.25 1.68 -3.52
N TYR A 38 14.41 0.65 -3.40
CA TYR A 38 14.59 -0.58 -4.15
C TYR A 38 14.58 -0.35 -5.67
N GLU A 39 13.63 0.43 -6.19
CA GLU A 39 13.57 0.74 -7.62
C GLU A 39 14.75 1.60 -8.09
N SER A 40 15.24 2.53 -7.25
CA SER A 40 16.44 3.31 -7.52
C SER A 40 17.68 2.43 -7.66
N GLU A 41 17.85 1.46 -6.76
CA GLU A 41 18.98 0.53 -6.76
C GLU A 41 18.90 -0.41 -7.98
N ARG A 42 17.70 -0.97 -8.23
CA ARG A 42 17.43 -1.87 -9.37
C ARG A 42 17.67 -1.21 -10.72
N SER A 43 17.26 0.05 -10.87
CA SER A 43 17.36 0.80 -12.12
C SER A 43 18.66 1.60 -12.25
N THR A 44 19.59 1.45 -11.30
CA THR A 44 20.87 2.19 -11.24
C THR A 44 20.70 3.72 -11.38
N PHE A 45 19.62 4.26 -10.80
CA PHE A 45 19.39 5.70 -10.83
C PHE A 45 20.45 6.45 -10.04
N SER A 46 20.72 7.69 -10.47
CA SER A 46 21.62 8.56 -9.72
C SER A 46 21.04 8.84 -8.32
N LYS A 47 21.92 9.07 -7.34
CA LYS A 47 21.51 9.44 -5.96
C LYS A 47 20.67 10.74 -5.89
N LYS A 48 20.65 11.53 -6.97
CA LYS A 48 19.88 12.78 -7.09
C LYS A 48 18.58 12.61 -7.89
N HIS A 49 18.26 11.39 -8.33
CA HIS A 49 17.04 11.13 -9.08
C HIS A 49 15.82 11.48 -8.25
N GLN A 50 14.91 12.24 -8.84
CA GLN A 50 13.66 12.65 -8.21
C GLN A 50 12.52 11.83 -8.78
N PHE A 51 11.81 11.12 -7.90
CA PHE A 51 10.64 10.34 -8.27
C PHE A 51 9.41 11.24 -8.35
N LEU A 52 8.72 11.22 -9.49
CA LEU A 52 7.46 11.90 -9.67
C LEU A 52 6.30 10.99 -9.26
N ILE A 53 5.49 11.43 -8.30
CA ILE A 53 4.45 10.60 -7.66
C ILE A 53 3.07 11.22 -7.85
N ASN A 54 2.10 10.42 -8.27
CA ASN A 54 0.69 10.78 -8.22
C ASN A 54 0.22 10.84 -6.75
N PRO A 55 -0.34 11.96 -6.27
CA PRO A 55 -0.78 12.06 -4.89
C PRO A 55 -2.00 11.18 -4.56
N LYS A 56 -2.77 10.72 -5.56
CA LYS A 56 -3.93 9.85 -5.34
C LYS A 56 -3.50 8.40 -5.24
N LEU A 57 -3.87 7.75 -4.14
CA LEU A 57 -3.63 6.32 -3.94
C LEU A 57 -4.69 5.49 -4.66
N GLN A 58 -4.27 4.44 -5.35
CA GLN A 58 -5.19 3.48 -5.96
C GLN A 58 -5.77 2.55 -4.90
N LYS A 59 -7.08 2.35 -4.93
CA LYS A 59 -7.74 1.39 -4.04
C LYS A 59 -7.67 -0.02 -4.60
N LEU A 60 -6.94 -0.92 -3.94
CA LEU A 60 -6.99 -2.35 -4.24
C LEU A 60 -8.30 -2.93 -3.71
N LYS A 61 -9.08 -3.60 -4.55
CA LYS A 61 -10.24 -4.37 -4.08
C LYS A 61 -9.78 -5.78 -3.82
N ILE A 62 -9.84 -6.22 -2.57
CA ILE A 62 -9.49 -7.60 -2.20
C ILE A 62 -10.78 -8.38 -2.05
N TYR A 63 -10.86 -9.56 -2.67
CA TYR A 63 -12.03 -10.43 -2.56
C TYR A 63 -11.63 -11.83 -2.13
N VAL A 64 -12.61 -12.53 -1.55
CA VAL A 64 -12.50 -13.94 -1.20
C VAL A 64 -13.09 -14.75 -2.36
N PRO A 65 -12.31 -15.63 -3.01
CA PRO A 65 -12.83 -16.46 -4.08
C PRO A 65 -13.85 -17.47 -3.55
N SER A 66 -14.83 -17.83 -4.38
CA SER A 66 -15.78 -18.89 -4.05
C SER A 66 -15.09 -20.27 -4.10
N GLN A 67 -15.70 -21.29 -3.50
CA GLN A 67 -15.19 -22.66 -3.63
C GLN A 67 -15.11 -23.11 -5.10
N LYS A 68 -16.09 -22.70 -5.92
CA LYS A 68 -16.13 -23.02 -7.35
C LYS A 68 -14.99 -22.36 -8.13
N GLU A 69 -14.67 -21.10 -7.82
CA GLU A 69 -13.52 -20.42 -8.41
C GLU A 69 -12.20 -21.13 -8.05
N ILE A 70 -12.04 -21.52 -6.78
CA ILE A 70 -10.86 -22.27 -6.33
C ILE A 70 -10.72 -23.61 -7.07
N LEU A 71 -11.84 -24.25 -7.39
CA LEU A 71 -11.89 -25.51 -8.16
C LEU A 71 -11.76 -25.31 -9.68
N GLY A 72 -11.75 -24.06 -10.17
CA GLY A 72 -11.67 -23.73 -11.60
C GLY A 72 -12.99 -23.90 -12.35
N GLU A 73 -14.11 -24.08 -11.65
CA GLU A 73 -15.44 -24.26 -12.24
C GLU A 73 -16.04 -22.92 -12.72
N GLU A 74 -15.63 -21.81 -12.11
CA GLU A 74 -16.08 -20.47 -12.47
C GLU A 74 -14.86 -19.54 -12.57
N PRO A 75 -14.80 -18.64 -13.57
CA PRO A 75 -13.75 -17.65 -13.63
C PRO A 75 -13.90 -16.64 -12.50
N GLY A 76 -12.77 -16.24 -11.92
CA GLY A 76 -12.75 -15.12 -10.99
C GLY A 76 -13.09 -13.78 -11.66
N PRO A 77 -13.41 -12.74 -10.88
CA PRO A 77 -13.62 -11.40 -11.41
C PRO A 77 -12.36 -10.89 -12.13
N PRO A 78 -12.50 -9.93 -13.07
CA PRO A 78 -11.37 -9.40 -13.81
C PRO A 78 -10.23 -8.93 -12.89
N PRO A 79 -8.97 -9.31 -13.18
CA PRO A 79 -7.84 -9.11 -12.27
C PRO A 79 -7.43 -7.64 -12.12
N PHE A 80 -7.89 -6.76 -13.03
CA PHE A 80 -7.50 -5.35 -13.10
C PHE A 80 -7.81 -4.58 -11.81
N PHE A 81 -8.91 -4.89 -11.12
CA PHE A 81 -9.31 -4.20 -9.89
C PHE A 81 -9.39 -5.12 -8.68
N ASN A 82 -9.50 -6.42 -8.90
CA ASN A 82 -9.83 -7.39 -7.88
C ASN A 82 -8.63 -8.31 -7.61
N LYS A 83 -8.17 -8.32 -6.37
CA LYS A 83 -7.06 -9.15 -5.91
C LYS A 83 -7.62 -10.30 -5.10
N ASN A 84 -7.29 -11.51 -5.54
CA ASN A 84 -7.67 -12.74 -4.86
C ASN A 84 -6.89 -12.83 -3.53
N ILE A 85 -7.61 -12.90 -2.42
CA ILE A 85 -7.02 -12.97 -1.09
C ILE A 85 -6.07 -14.16 -0.92
N ILE A 86 -6.36 -15.31 -1.55
CA ILE A 86 -5.55 -16.53 -1.45
C ILE A 86 -4.18 -16.27 -2.07
N HIS A 87 -4.14 -15.68 -3.27
CA HIS A 87 -2.89 -15.35 -3.92
C HIS A 87 -2.04 -14.39 -3.07
N LEU A 88 -2.65 -13.36 -2.47
CA LEU A 88 -1.94 -12.44 -1.59
C LEU A 88 -1.34 -13.14 -0.35
N LEU A 89 -2.08 -14.08 0.25
CA LEU A 89 -1.61 -14.84 1.41
C LEU A 89 -0.49 -15.83 1.05
N ASP A 90 -0.55 -16.39 -0.16
CA ASP A 90 0.48 -17.29 -0.69
C ASP A 90 1.76 -16.54 -1.05
N LEU A 91 1.70 -15.25 -1.37
CA LEU A 91 2.91 -14.43 -1.52
C LEU A 91 3.77 -14.42 -0.24
N LYS A 92 3.13 -14.48 0.93
CA LYS A 92 3.78 -14.58 2.24
C LYS A 92 4.19 -16.03 2.60
N GLY A 93 3.79 -17.03 1.82
CA GLY A 93 4.14 -18.44 2.05
C GLY A 93 3.58 -19.01 3.36
N THR A 94 2.41 -18.56 3.80
CA THR A 94 1.91 -18.81 5.16
C THR A 94 1.28 -20.19 5.37
N LYS A 95 1.50 -20.76 6.56
CA LYS A 95 0.77 -21.94 7.06
C LYS A 95 -0.67 -21.60 7.43
N PHE A 96 -1.57 -22.59 7.43
CA PHE A 96 -3.02 -22.44 7.59
C PHE A 96 -3.49 -21.58 8.79
N LYS A 97 -2.83 -21.68 9.96
CA LYS A 97 -3.19 -20.85 11.14
C LYS A 97 -2.93 -19.35 10.91
N ASN A 98 -1.82 -19.02 10.26
CA ASN A 98 -1.47 -17.63 9.95
C ASN A 98 -2.38 -17.07 8.85
N ARG A 99 -2.75 -17.90 7.86
CA ARG A 99 -3.70 -17.53 6.80
C ARG A 99 -5.02 -17.02 7.34
N LYS A 100 -5.58 -17.62 8.41
CA LYS A 100 -6.85 -17.18 9.02
C LYS A 100 -6.74 -15.76 9.60
N SER A 101 -5.68 -15.48 10.35
CA SER A 101 -5.44 -14.16 10.93
C SER A 101 -5.19 -13.11 9.85
N ASP A 102 -4.34 -13.45 8.88
CA ASP A 102 -4.02 -12.56 7.77
C ASP A 102 -5.27 -12.26 6.93
N SER A 103 -6.12 -13.26 6.66
CA SER A 103 -7.39 -13.06 5.94
C SER A 103 -8.30 -12.06 6.65
N LEU A 104 -8.41 -12.15 7.98
CA LEU A 104 -9.23 -11.22 8.77
C LEU A 104 -8.69 -9.79 8.72
N ASN A 105 -7.37 -9.62 8.76
CA ASN A 105 -6.74 -8.30 8.64
C ASN A 105 -6.95 -7.70 7.25
N LEU A 106 -6.87 -8.53 6.21
CA LEU A 106 -7.17 -8.13 4.84
C LEU A 106 -8.63 -7.71 4.65
N LEU A 107 -9.58 -8.45 5.22
CA LEU A 107 -11.01 -8.12 5.14
C LEU A 107 -11.39 -6.84 5.88
N LYS A 108 -10.68 -6.51 6.96
CA LYS A 108 -10.89 -5.25 7.71
C LYS A 108 -10.49 -4.00 6.92
N GLN A 109 -9.84 -4.15 5.78
CA GLN A 109 -9.33 -3.03 4.99
C GLN A 109 -10.38 -2.24 4.21
N ASN A 110 -11.66 -2.64 4.24
CA ASN A 110 -12.72 -1.82 3.62
C ASN A 110 -12.84 -0.40 4.20
N SER A 111 -12.19 -0.11 5.33
CA SER A 111 -12.01 1.22 5.92
C SER A 111 -10.59 1.79 5.71
N TYR A 112 -10.04 1.76 4.49
CA TYR A 112 -8.77 2.45 4.21
C TYR A 112 -8.85 3.93 4.58
N ILE A 113 -7.76 4.44 5.16
CA ILE A 113 -7.70 5.74 5.83
C ILE A 113 -7.05 6.79 4.91
N PHE A 114 -6.47 6.36 3.78
CA PHE A 114 -5.68 7.22 2.90
C PHE A 114 -6.27 7.29 1.49
N ASP A 115 -6.97 8.39 1.22
CA ASP A 115 -7.39 8.75 -0.15
C ASP A 115 -6.25 9.42 -0.94
N SER A 116 -5.31 10.03 -0.22
CA SER A 116 -4.19 10.77 -0.78
C SER A 116 -2.93 10.64 0.04
N LEU A 117 -1.80 10.79 -0.63
CA LEU A 117 -0.47 10.78 -0.05
C LEU A 117 -0.08 12.17 0.46
N ASN A 118 0.38 12.24 1.71
CA ASN A 118 1.09 13.40 2.24
C ASN A 118 2.56 13.01 2.47
N ILE A 119 3.48 13.68 1.77
CA ILE A 119 4.90 13.35 1.77
C ILE A 119 5.58 13.92 3.01
N ASP A 120 6.21 13.05 3.78
CA ASP A 120 7.20 13.45 4.77
C ASP A 120 8.56 13.58 4.08
N THR A 121 8.97 14.81 3.80
CA THR A 121 10.24 15.12 3.11
C THR A 121 11.49 14.74 3.92
N LYS A 122 11.36 14.51 5.23
CA LYS A 122 12.48 14.01 6.06
C LYS A 122 12.77 12.54 5.77
N ILE A 123 11.72 11.78 5.42
CA ILE A 123 11.82 10.36 5.05
C ILE A 123 12.07 10.25 3.54
N ASN A 124 11.34 11.04 2.75
CA ASN A 124 11.27 10.95 1.30
C ASN A 124 11.71 12.26 0.64
N SER A 125 13.00 12.60 0.75
CA SER A 125 13.56 13.84 0.23
C SER A 125 13.63 13.90 -1.30
N ASN A 126 13.57 12.74 -1.97
CA ASN A 126 13.67 12.59 -3.42
C ASN A 126 12.31 12.40 -4.11
N ILE A 127 11.20 12.69 -3.44
CA ILE A 127 9.86 12.64 -4.04
C ILE A 127 9.40 14.04 -4.46
N LYS A 128 8.85 14.14 -5.66
CA LYS A 128 8.03 15.26 -6.12
C LYS A 128 6.59 14.79 -6.30
N ILE A 129 5.65 15.51 -5.72
CA ILE A 129 4.22 15.30 -6.02
C ILE A 129 3.91 15.92 -7.38
N ALA A 130 3.31 15.13 -8.26
CA ALA A 130 2.93 15.55 -9.60
C ALA A 130 1.78 16.55 -9.58
N ASN A 131 1.85 17.56 -10.45
CA ASN A 131 0.73 18.44 -10.74
C ASN A 131 -0.25 17.77 -11.73
N ILE A 132 -1.36 18.44 -12.05
CA ILE A 132 -2.42 17.88 -12.90
C ILE A 132 -1.89 17.62 -14.31
N GLU A 133 -1.11 18.56 -14.86
CA GLU A 133 -0.54 18.45 -16.21
C GLU A 133 0.42 17.26 -16.33
N GLU A 134 1.28 17.06 -15.33
CA GLU A 134 2.22 15.95 -15.23
C GLU A 134 1.48 14.60 -15.08
N ILE A 135 0.37 14.58 -14.33
CA ILE A 135 -0.49 13.40 -14.19
C ILE A 135 -1.17 13.07 -15.51
N ASP A 136 -1.70 14.06 -16.21
CA ASP A 136 -2.42 13.87 -17.47
C ASP A 136 -1.47 13.40 -18.58
N GLN A 137 -0.23 13.93 -18.60
CA GLN A 137 0.80 13.54 -19.57
C GLN A 137 1.52 12.23 -19.20
N ARG A 138 1.43 11.79 -17.94
CA ARG A 138 1.99 10.52 -17.42
C ARG A 138 3.48 10.34 -17.76
N ILE A 139 4.25 11.42 -17.67
CA ILE A 139 5.69 11.40 -17.95
C ILE A 139 6.42 10.88 -16.71
N GLU A 140 6.87 9.62 -16.75
CA GLU A 140 7.68 8.98 -15.68
C GLU A 140 7.02 9.03 -14.28
N LEU A 141 5.70 8.87 -14.26
CA LEU A 141 4.85 9.02 -13.09
C LEU A 141 4.70 7.68 -12.36
N HIS A 142 4.93 7.67 -11.05
CA HIS A 142 4.60 6.52 -10.21
C HIS A 142 3.26 6.76 -9.51
N GLN A 143 2.41 5.75 -9.53
CA GLN A 143 1.15 5.74 -8.79
C GLN A 143 1.11 4.55 -7.85
N PHE A 144 1.03 4.84 -6.56
CA PHE A 144 0.97 3.81 -5.52
C PHE A 144 -0.46 3.41 -5.20
N SER A 145 -0.65 2.16 -4.82
CA SER A 145 -1.87 1.73 -4.18
C SER A 145 -1.89 2.07 -2.69
N ASN A 146 -3.04 1.92 -2.05
CA ASN A 146 -3.08 1.77 -0.61
C ASN A 146 -2.22 0.55 -0.18
N PRO A 147 -1.57 0.61 0.99
CA PRO A 147 -0.93 -0.56 1.56
C PRO A 147 -1.95 -1.58 2.04
N VAL A 148 -1.56 -2.85 1.96
CA VAL A 148 -2.34 -4.03 2.33
C VAL A 148 -1.58 -4.76 3.42
N TYR A 149 -1.90 -4.46 4.67
CA TYR A 149 -1.28 -5.08 5.85
C TYR A 149 -1.82 -6.50 6.06
N PHE A 150 -0.92 -7.48 6.08
CA PHE A 150 -1.24 -8.84 6.53
C PHE A 150 -1.22 -8.90 8.06
N ASP A 151 -0.23 -8.25 8.66
CA ASP A 151 -0.08 -8.05 10.09
C ASP A 151 0.82 -6.81 10.36
N LYS A 152 1.31 -6.65 11.59
CA LYS A 152 2.19 -5.54 11.98
C LYS A 152 3.60 -5.56 11.34
N ASN A 153 4.00 -6.70 10.78
CA ASN A 153 5.33 -6.97 10.26
C ASN A 153 5.34 -7.15 8.74
N TYR A 154 4.21 -7.39 8.08
CA TYR A 154 4.15 -7.60 6.65
C TYR A 154 3.08 -6.75 5.98
N VAL A 155 3.47 -6.12 4.87
CA VAL A 155 2.60 -5.29 4.05
C VAL A 155 2.84 -5.54 2.57
N TYR A 156 1.76 -5.55 1.81
CA TYR A 156 1.77 -5.60 0.36
C TYR A 156 1.38 -4.24 -0.21
N ILE A 157 2.01 -3.79 -1.29
CA ILE A 157 1.65 -2.56 -1.99
C ILE A 157 1.93 -2.73 -3.48
N GLU A 158 1.11 -2.11 -4.32
CA GLU A 158 1.36 -2.05 -5.76
C GLU A 158 1.84 -0.65 -6.17
N VAL A 159 2.71 -0.62 -7.17
CA VAL A 159 3.07 0.60 -7.88
C VAL A 159 2.79 0.40 -9.37
N ILE A 160 2.26 1.42 -10.02
CA ILE A 160 2.24 1.52 -11.47
C ILE A 160 3.22 2.61 -11.85
N TYR A 161 4.20 2.26 -12.67
CA TYR A 161 5.11 3.21 -13.28
C TYR A 161 4.65 3.51 -14.70
N TYR A 162 4.25 4.75 -14.96
CA TYR A 162 3.87 5.21 -16.28
C TYR A 162 5.05 5.84 -17.00
N LYS A 163 5.22 5.47 -18.27
CA LYS A 163 6.11 6.15 -19.20
C LYS A 163 5.33 6.41 -20.47
N SER A 164 4.63 7.55 -20.53
CA SER A 164 3.58 7.87 -21.51
C SER A 164 2.26 7.12 -21.22
N VAL A 165 1.51 6.72 -22.26
CA VAL A 165 0.18 6.10 -22.12
C VAL A 165 0.20 4.71 -21.48
N PHE A 166 1.37 4.04 -21.50
CA PHE A 166 1.56 2.71 -20.93
C PHE A 166 2.10 2.78 -19.50
N GLY A 167 1.54 1.94 -18.63
CA GLY A 167 1.97 1.74 -17.25
C GLY A 167 2.47 0.33 -17.02
N ILE A 168 3.54 0.15 -16.25
CA ILE A 168 4.04 -1.16 -15.82
C ILE A 168 3.75 -1.31 -14.33
N GLY A 169 2.98 -2.33 -13.98
CA GLY A 169 2.59 -2.65 -12.60
C GLY A 169 3.52 -3.64 -11.92
N PHE A 170 3.93 -3.31 -10.69
CA PHE A 170 4.63 -4.22 -9.80
C PHE A 170 3.95 -4.26 -8.43
N GLY A 171 3.88 -5.46 -7.85
CA GLY A 171 3.46 -5.68 -6.47
C GLY A 171 4.66 -6.04 -5.60
N TYR A 172 4.77 -5.40 -4.44
CA TYR A 172 5.85 -5.58 -3.49
C TYR A 172 5.32 -6.14 -2.19
N LEU A 173 5.94 -7.22 -1.73
CA LEU A 173 5.79 -7.69 -0.35
C LEU A 173 6.95 -7.15 0.47
N LEU A 174 6.64 -6.40 1.51
CA LEU A 174 7.59 -5.82 2.43
C LEU A 174 7.49 -6.47 3.82
N GLU A 175 8.63 -6.56 4.48
CA GLU A 175 8.74 -6.98 5.87
C GLU A 175 9.34 -5.85 6.71
N LYS A 176 8.79 -5.66 7.90
CA LYS A 176 9.22 -4.65 8.85
C LYS A 176 10.45 -5.13 9.60
N GLU A 177 11.49 -4.32 9.58
CA GLU A 177 12.70 -4.53 10.34
C GLU A 177 12.56 -4.09 11.80
N LYS A 178 13.47 -4.55 12.67
CA LYS A 178 13.48 -4.20 14.10
C LYS A 178 13.62 -2.69 14.36
N ASN A 179 14.26 -1.97 13.44
CA ASN A 179 14.43 -0.51 13.47
C ASN A 179 13.16 0.26 13.04
N GLY A 180 12.12 -0.46 12.58
CA GLY A 180 10.86 0.12 12.10
C GLY A 180 10.82 0.48 10.61
N ASN A 181 11.92 0.28 9.87
CA ASN A 181 11.95 0.43 8.41
C ASN A 181 11.36 -0.81 7.72
N TRP A 182 11.07 -0.67 6.42
CA TRP A 182 10.53 -1.74 5.61
C TRP A 182 11.56 -2.17 4.56
N THR A 183 11.60 -3.47 4.27
CA THR A 183 12.51 -4.02 3.26
C THR A 183 11.75 -4.94 2.32
N ILE A 184 12.04 -4.84 1.02
CA ILE A 184 11.40 -5.66 -0.02
C ILE A 184 11.84 -7.11 0.12
N LYS A 185 10.88 -8.04 0.20
CA LYS A 185 11.12 -9.48 0.27
C LYS A 185 10.74 -10.22 -1.00
N LYS A 186 9.72 -9.72 -1.71
CA LYS A 186 9.27 -10.31 -2.96
C LYS A 186 8.70 -9.25 -3.86
N VAL A 187 8.96 -9.38 -5.16
CA VAL A 187 8.39 -8.56 -6.23
C VAL A 187 7.62 -9.49 -7.17
N ILE A 188 6.43 -9.06 -7.58
CA ILE A 188 5.61 -9.74 -8.58
C ILE A 188 5.19 -8.76 -9.66
N ASN A 189 5.15 -9.20 -10.92
CA ASN A 189 4.56 -8.40 -11.98
C ASN A 189 3.03 -8.43 -11.82
N THR A 190 2.38 -7.26 -11.80
CA THR A 190 0.93 -7.16 -11.60
C THR A 190 0.15 -6.79 -12.86
N PHE A 191 0.83 -6.78 -14.03
CA PHE A 191 0.41 -6.44 -15.41
C PHE A 191 0.81 -5.03 -15.90
N ILE A 192 0.86 -4.89 -17.23
CA ILE A 192 0.99 -3.62 -17.95
C ILE A 192 -0.43 -3.08 -18.17
N THR A 193 -0.71 -1.85 -17.75
CA THR A 193 -1.93 -1.10 -18.11
C THR A 193 -1.68 -0.25 -19.34
#